data_AF-A0AAN8V8S4-F1
#
_entry.id   AF-A0AAN8V8S4-F1
#
_cell.length_a   1.000
_cell.length_b   1.000
_cell.length_c   1.000
_cell.angle_alpha   90.00
_cell.angle_beta   90.00
_cell.angle_gamma   90.00
#
_symmetry.space_group_name_H-M   'P 1'
#
loop_
_entity.id
_entity.type
_entity.pdbx_description
1 polymer ?
#
loop_
_entity_poly.entity_id
_entity_poly.type
_entity_poly.pdbx_seq_one_letter_code
_entity_poly.pdbx_strand_id
1 'polypeptide(L)'
;MSKIWVTVKGCDGSILIDNSSTIEIEKNIFPNVNFAKGFDVFDKAAQEDACGGTISCSDILAIAAEVSVSVVGRPSWAVLLGRRDSLIVNKSGAKTALP
;
A
#
# COMPACT_ATOMS: atom_id res chain seq x y z
N MET A 1 10.50 -18.41 -10.51
CA MET A 1 10.60 -17.38 -11.56
C MET A 1 10.12 -16.07 -10.96
N SER A 2 11.02 -15.35 -10.30
CA SER A 2 10.68 -14.14 -9.53
C SER A 2 11.13 -12.91 -10.29
N LYS A 3 10.17 -12.10 -10.69
CA LYS A 3 10.32 -10.66 -10.96
C LYS A 3 8.94 -10.04 -10.90
N ILE A 4 8.47 -9.81 -9.68
CA ILE A 4 7.45 -8.79 -9.44
C ILE A 4 8.20 -7.47 -9.51
N TRP A 5 7.94 -6.72 -10.57
CA TRP A 5 8.40 -5.35 -10.70
C TRP A 5 7.47 -4.50 -9.85
N VAL A 6 7.99 -3.90 -8.79
CA VAL A 6 7.32 -2.80 -8.09
C VAL A 6 8.01 -1.53 -8.53
N THR A 7 7.34 -0.76 -9.38
CA THR A 7 7.69 0.62 -9.70
C THR A 7 6.49 1.43 -9.23
N VAL A 8 6.54 2.00 -8.02
CA VAL A 8 6.83 3.41 -7.67
C VAL A 8 7.49 3.44 -6.29
N LYS A 9 8.80 3.74 -6.17
CA LYS A 9 9.64 3.61 -4.93
C LYS A 9 9.59 2.28 -4.13
N GLY A 10 8.74 1.32 -4.47
CA GLY A 10 8.64 0.01 -3.84
C GLY A 10 7.31 -0.21 -3.12
N CYS A 11 7.23 -1.24 -2.27
CA CYS A 11 6.10 -1.46 -1.37
C CYS A 11 6.33 -0.65 -0.09
N ASP A 12 6.10 0.66 -0.15
CA ASP A 12 6.45 1.61 0.93
C ASP A 12 5.23 2.34 1.52
N GLY A 13 4.00 1.93 1.17
CA GLY A 13 2.77 2.50 1.73
C GLY A 13 2.49 3.96 1.31
N SER A 14 3.29 4.55 0.42
CA SER A 14 3.13 5.94 -0.05
C SER A 14 1.74 6.22 -0.65
N ILE A 15 1.12 5.22 -1.30
CA ILE A 15 -0.25 5.30 -1.83
C ILE A 15 -1.32 5.50 -0.74
N LEU A 16 -1.04 5.15 0.51
CA LEU A 16 -1.99 5.27 1.62
C LEU A 16 -2.00 6.67 2.24
N ILE A 17 -1.01 7.51 1.94
CA ILE A 17 -0.91 8.89 2.45
C ILE A 17 -2.11 9.71 1.98
N ASP A 18 -2.77 10.39 2.92
CA ASP A 18 -3.94 11.23 2.67
C ASP A 18 -3.57 12.70 2.39
N ASN A 19 -4.54 13.39 1.79
CA ASN A 19 -4.37 14.75 1.31
C ASN A 19 -4.08 15.72 2.46
N SER A 20 -3.17 16.66 2.22
CA SER A 20 -2.98 17.83 3.07
C SER A 20 -2.86 19.07 2.18
N SER A 21 -2.94 20.27 2.77
CA SER A 21 -2.89 21.53 2.02
C SER A 21 -1.67 21.67 1.09
N THR A 22 -0.62 20.89 1.32
CA THR A 22 0.64 20.95 0.55
C THR A 22 0.96 19.67 -0.23
N ILE A 23 0.17 18.59 -0.09
CA ILE A 23 0.51 17.27 -0.64
C ILE A 23 -0.58 16.80 -1.61
N GLU A 24 -0.30 16.83 -2.91
CA GLU A 24 -1.11 16.11 -3.91
C GLU A 24 -0.75 14.62 -3.83
N ILE A 25 -1.74 13.78 -3.53
CA ILE A 25 -1.53 12.36 -3.23
C ILE A 25 -1.60 11.46 -4.46
N GLU A 26 -0.98 10.28 -4.35
CA GLU A 26 -1.00 9.26 -5.40
C GLU A 26 -2.41 8.77 -5.73
N LYS A 27 -3.34 8.79 -4.76
CA LYS A 27 -4.74 8.40 -4.95
C LYS A 27 -5.47 9.27 -5.98
N ASN A 28 -5.05 10.53 -6.15
CA ASN A 28 -5.72 11.52 -7.01
C ASN A 28 -5.05 11.69 -8.37
N ILE A 29 -4.16 10.77 -8.73
CA ILE A 29 -3.35 10.83 -9.95
C ILE A 29 -3.75 9.69 -10.87
N PHE A 30 -3.88 9.94 -12.16
CA PHE A 30 -4.08 8.86 -13.14
C PHE A 30 -2.87 7.92 -13.16
N PRO A 31 -3.05 6.58 -13.16
CA PRO A 31 -4.32 5.86 -13.28
C PRO A 31 -5.02 5.50 -11.96
N ASN A 32 -4.52 5.90 -10.79
CA ASN A 32 -5.17 5.58 -9.50
C ASN A 32 -6.50 6.33 -9.28
N VAL A 33 -6.60 7.58 -9.77
CA VAL A 33 -7.78 8.43 -9.56
C VAL A 33 -9.06 7.73 -10.00
N ASN A 34 -10.02 7.59 -9.09
CA ASN A 34 -11.28 6.85 -9.28
C ASN A 34 -11.17 5.33 -9.48
N PHE A 35 -9.98 4.76 -9.67
CA PHE A 35 -9.79 3.32 -9.90
C PHE A 35 -9.29 2.56 -8.68
N ALA A 36 -8.33 3.11 -7.93
CA ALA A 36 -7.89 2.49 -6.68
C ALA A 36 -9.00 2.60 -5.62
N LYS A 37 -9.30 1.50 -4.92
CA LYS A 37 -10.39 1.35 -3.93
C LYS A 37 -9.91 0.56 -2.72
N GLY A 38 -10.76 0.47 -1.68
CA GLY A 38 -10.46 -0.27 -0.46
C GLY A 38 -9.60 0.51 0.53
N PHE A 39 -9.54 1.84 0.40
CA PHE A 39 -8.86 2.70 1.38
C PHE A 39 -9.70 2.89 2.66
N ASP A 40 -11.00 2.73 2.57
CA ASP A 40 -11.98 2.85 3.65
C ASP A 40 -11.93 1.68 4.64
N VAL A 41 -11.53 0.49 4.16
CA VAL A 41 -11.30 -0.68 5.04
C VAL A 41 -9.93 -0.66 5.71
N PHE A 42 -9.05 0.27 5.31
CA PHE A 42 -7.71 0.41 5.86
C PHE A 42 -7.72 1.52 6.93
N ASP A 43 -7.69 1.13 8.21
CA ASP A 43 -7.59 2.07 9.33
C ASP A 43 -6.28 1.85 10.09
N LYS A 44 -5.29 2.72 9.81
CA LYS A 44 -4.02 2.71 10.51
C LYS A 44 -4.21 2.90 12.01
N ALA A 45 -5.10 3.76 12.47
CA ALA A 45 -5.26 4.05 13.89
C ALA A 45 -5.71 2.80 14.65
N ALA A 46 -6.68 2.06 14.11
CA ALA A 46 -7.15 0.80 14.69
C ALA A 46 -6.04 -0.27 14.74
N GLN A 47 -5.22 -0.38 13.70
CA GLN A 47 -4.09 -1.31 13.68
C GLN A 47 -2.96 -0.91 14.64
N GLU A 48 -2.67 0.38 14.76
CA GLU A 48 -1.67 0.87 15.69
C GLU A 48 -2.11 0.74 17.15
N ASP A 49 -3.41 0.86 17.44
CA ASP A 49 -3.96 0.60 18.78
C ASP A 49 -3.77 -0.88 19.16
N ALA A 50 -3.95 -1.80 18.20
CA ALA A 50 -3.76 -3.23 18.42
C ALA A 50 -2.28 -3.65 18.50
N CYS A 51 -1.39 -3.00 17.75
CA CYS A 51 0.00 -3.43 17.56
C CYS A 51 1.07 -2.49 18.14
N GLY A 52 0.67 -1.35 18.71
CA GLY A 52 1.54 -0.42 19.43
C GLY A 52 2.70 0.17 18.62
N GLY A 53 2.53 0.51 17.34
CA GLY A 53 3.63 1.09 16.54
C GLY A 53 4.55 0.07 15.90
N THR A 54 4.29 -1.23 16.05
CA THR A 54 5.26 -2.28 15.68
C THR A 54 5.24 -2.63 14.19
N ILE A 55 4.07 -2.54 13.56
CA ILE A 55 3.86 -2.99 12.18
C ILE A 55 3.69 -1.78 11.25
N SER A 56 4.38 -1.81 10.10
CA SER A 56 4.24 -0.75 9.10
C SER A 56 2.97 -0.90 8.29
N CYS A 57 2.41 0.20 7.80
CA CYS A 57 1.29 0.17 6.85
C CYS A 57 1.63 -0.65 5.60
N SER A 58 2.88 -0.58 5.17
CA SER A 58 3.42 -1.33 4.05
C SER A 58 3.32 -2.84 4.26
N ASP A 59 3.60 -3.33 5.47
CA ASP A 59 3.46 -4.73 5.81
C ASP A 59 2.00 -5.15 6.02
N ILE A 60 1.18 -4.29 6.64
CA ILE A 60 -0.28 -4.53 6.73
C ILE A 60 -0.86 -4.71 5.33
N LEU A 61 -0.52 -3.85 4.39
CA LEU A 61 -1.02 -3.93 3.01
C LEU A 61 -0.56 -5.22 2.31
N ALA A 62 0.68 -5.65 2.55
CA ALA A 62 1.20 -6.90 1.99
C ALA A 62 0.50 -8.13 2.58
N ILE A 63 0.21 -8.14 3.88
CA ILE A 63 -0.57 -9.19 4.54
C ILE A 63 -2.01 -9.19 4.03
N ALA A 64 -2.65 -8.02 3.96
CA ALA A 64 -4.02 -7.89 3.49
C ALA A 64 -4.18 -8.43 2.05
N ALA A 65 -3.18 -8.20 1.19
CA ALA A 65 -3.17 -8.75 -0.17
C ALA A 65 -3.08 -10.28 -0.19
N GLU A 66 -2.22 -10.88 0.63
CA GLU A 66 -2.11 -12.33 0.74
C GLU A 66 -3.38 -12.97 1.31
N VAL A 67 -3.93 -12.38 2.38
CA VAL A 67 -5.19 -12.81 2.98
C VAL A 67 -6.33 -12.72 1.98
N SER A 68 -6.40 -11.64 1.19
CA SER A 68 -7.42 -11.48 0.14
C SER A 68 -7.35 -12.59 -0.91
N VAL A 69 -6.14 -13.01 -1.28
CA VAL A 69 -5.92 -14.12 -2.21
C VAL A 69 -6.29 -15.46 -1.56
N SER A 70 -5.91 -15.67 -0.31
CA SER A 70 -6.25 -16.88 0.45
C SER A 70 -7.77 -17.06 0.62
N VAL A 71 -8.49 -16.00 0.97
CA VAL A 71 -9.96 -16.01 1.20
C VAL A 71 -10.73 -16.45 -0.03
N VAL A 72 -10.24 -16.15 -1.24
CA VAL A 72 -10.87 -16.59 -2.49
C VAL A 72 -10.42 -18.00 -2.94
N GLY A 73 -9.86 -18.79 -2.03
CA GLY A 73 -9.51 -20.20 -2.24
C GLY A 73 -8.20 -20.42 -3.00
N ARG A 74 -7.32 -19.41 -3.09
CA ARG A 74 -5.99 -19.55 -3.69
C ARG A 74 -4.95 -19.98 -2.64
N PRO A 75 -3.78 -20.48 -3.07
CA PRO A 75 -2.72 -20.87 -2.15
C PRO A 75 -2.32 -19.71 -1.24
N SER A 76 -2.12 -20.00 0.04
CA SER A 76 -1.52 -19.08 1.00
C SER A 76 0.01 -19.16 0.92
N TRP A 77 0.67 -18.05 1.25
CA TRP A 77 2.12 -17.99 1.39
C TRP A 77 2.54 -17.12 2.56
N ALA A 78 3.73 -17.38 3.10
CA ALA A 78 4.31 -16.51 4.13
C ALA A 78 4.75 -15.18 3.50
N VAL A 79 4.12 -14.08 3.90
CA VAL A 79 4.53 -12.73 3.50
C VAL A 79 5.83 -12.36 4.22
N LEU A 80 6.85 -11.96 3.47
CA LEU A 80 8.06 -11.38 4.04
C LEU A 80 7.72 -10.03 4.68
N LEU A 81 8.13 -9.82 5.93
CA LEU A 81 7.86 -8.60 6.71
C LEU A 81 9.15 -7.80 6.93
N GLY A 82 9.00 -6.58 7.46
CA GLY A 82 10.08 -5.64 7.73
C GLY A 82 10.11 -4.46 6.77
N ARG A 83 9.04 -4.21 6.00
CA ARG A 83 8.92 -2.99 5.19
C ARG A 83 8.77 -1.80 6.12
N ARG A 84 9.17 -0.62 5.62
CA ARG A 84 9.00 0.65 6.34
C ARG A 84 8.16 1.58 5.49
N ASP A 85 7.36 2.39 6.19
CA ASP A 85 6.49 3.36 5.54
C ASP A 85 7.28 4.56 5.01
N SER A 86 6.91 4.99 3.81
CA SER A 86 7.38 6.23 3.23
C SER A 86 6.77 7.42 3.95
N LEU A 87 7.56 8.50 4.06
CA LEU A 87 7.10 9.80 4.55
C LEU A 87 6.72 10.75 3.40
N ILE A 88 6.84 10.28 2.15
CA ILE A 88 6.59 11.08 0.96
C ILE A 88 5.82 10.30 -0.10
N VAL A 89 5.05 11.04 -0.89
CA VAL A 89 4.37 10.55 -2.09
C VAL A 89 5.30 10.61 -3.30
N ASN A 90 5.15 9.68 -4.24
CA ASN A 90 5.86 9.67 -5.52
C ASN A 90 4.88 9.75 -6.70
N LYS A 91 4.38 10.97 -6.89
CA LYS A 91 3.47 11.33 -7.98
C LYS A 91 3.98 10.96 -9.37
N SER A 92 5.26 11.24 -9.64
CA SER A 92 5.83 10.99 -10.96
C SER A 92 5.81 9.50 -11.28
N GLY A 93 6.22 8.67 -10.32
CA GLY A 93 6.15 7.24 -10.51
C GLY A 93 4.71 6.77 -10.64
N ALA A 94 3.76 7.29 -9.83
CA ALA A 94 2.35 6.91 -9.96
C ALA A 94 1.80 7.14 -11.38
N LYS A 95 2.26 8.19 -12.07
CA LYS A 95 1.88 8.46 -13.48
C LYS A 95 2.57 7.57 -14.50
N THR A 96 3.85 7.25 -14.29
CA THR A 96 4.69 6.69 -15.36
C THR A 96 5.01 5.22 -15.20
N ALA A 97 4.79 4.66 -14.02
CA ALA A 97 5.17 3.29 -13.68
C ALA A 97 4.01 2.30 -13.69
N LEU A 98 2.79 2.81 -13.65
CA LEU A 98 1.58 2.00 -13.81
C LEU A 98 1.28 1.89 -15.32
N PRO A 99 1.10 0.67 -15.85
CA PRO A 99 0.88 0.43 -17.28
C PRO A 99 -0.45 0.97 -17.79
#